data_AF-A0A2V9FV35-F1
#
_entry.id   AF-A0A2V9FV35-F1
#
_cell.length_a   1.000
_cell.length_b   1.000
_cell.length_c   1.000
_cell.angle_alpha   90.00
_cell.angle_beta   90.00
_cell.angle_gamma   90.00
#
_symmetry.space_group_name_H-M   'P 1'
#
loop_
_entity.id
_entity.type
_entity.pdbx_description
1 polymer ?
#
loop_
_entity_poly.entity_id
_entity_poly.type
_entity_poly.pdbx_seq_one_letter_code
_entity_poly.pdbx_strand_id
1 'polypeptide(L)'
;MQISSNGQRVTANTYTLDGVSVDSLSNGGSAVITPNQESVQEIIVTSASFNAEQGRNSGAQVQVISKGGTNNYHGSGLIKFNDQGLNAFNKFYGPTTGTLPTITCESGTFTIVASHCPTRNDQKYRDFGGSLGGPILKDKLFFFFSYEGLRQSNTVTKRDVKLETPAFEKYVIQANPNSLAAKIFSTSGIAPRISTTTKEVDCCSLITNPSDPNFHQLGQWYQPGVGIGQAVGNGPDGTTDWGIYDLRVPNSSSGDQFNGRVDYNKGL
;
A
#
# COMPACT_ATOMS: atom_id res chain seq x y z
N MET A 1 15.21 -5.19 -0.82
CA MET A 1 15.52 -4.01 -1.66
C MET A 1 16.14 -4.47 -2.96
N GLN A 2 15.94 -3.73 -4.05
CA GLN A 2 16.64 -3.98 -5.32
C GLN A 2 17.90 -3.10 -5.36
N ILE A 3 19.05 -3.73 -5.53
CA ILE A 3 20.35 -3.06 -5.59
C ILE A 3 20.94 -3.28 -6.98
N SER A 4 21.54 -2.27 -7.61
CA SER A 4 22.33 -2.45 -8.83
C SER A 4 23.77 -2.05 -8.53
N SER A 5 24.72 -2.81 -9.05
CA SER A 5 26.15 -2.59 -8.83
C SER A 5 26.89 -2.71 -10.16
N ASN A 6 27.79 -1.76 -10.44
CA ASN A 6 28.66 -1.77 -11.62
C ASN A 6 27.94 -2.04 -12.95
N GLY A 7 26.72 -1.51 -13.09
CA GLY A 7 25.89 -1.69 -14.29
C GLY A 7 25.35 -3.11 -14.50
N GLN A 8 25.54 -4.00 -13.53
CA GLN A 8 25.02 -5.36 -13.57
C GLN A 8 23.53 -5.41 -13.23
N ARG A 9 22.90 -6.51 -13.64
CA ARG A 9 21.51 -6.82 -13.32
C ARG A 9 21.34 -6.96 -11.81
N VAL A 10 20.20 -6.53 -11.26
CA VAL A 10 19.86 -6.71 -9.83
C VAL A 10 19.92 -8.19 -9.41
N THR A 11 19.59 -9.08 -10.35
CA THR A 11 19.64 -10.54 -10.16
C THR A 11 21.05 -11.10 -9.99
N ALA A 12 22.08 -10.31 -10.30
CA ALA A 12 23.48 -10.67 -10.17
C ALA A 12 24.07 -10.25 -8.82
N ASN A 13 23.27 -9.82 -7.84
CA ASN A 13 23.74 -9.66 -6.47
C ASN A 13 23.61 -10.98 -5.71
N THR A 14 24.47 -11.15 -4.72
CA THR A 14 24.48 -12.30 -3.81
C THR A 14 24.26 -11.81 -2.39
N TYR A 15 23.38 -12.46 -1.64
CA TYR A 15 23.12 -12.17 -0.23
C TYR A 15 23.50 -13.36 0.64
N THR A 16 24.29 -13.13 1.68
CA THR A 16 24.63 -14.14 2.69
C THR A 16 24.28 -13.66 4.10
N LEU A 17 23.91 -14.59 4.96
CA LEU A 17 23.71 -14.40 6.40
C LEU A 17 24.62 -15.37 7.13
N ASP A 18 25.53 -14.86 7.96
CA ASP A 18 26.52 -15.65 8.71
C ASP A 18 27.30 -16.65 7.82
N GLY A 19 27.60 -16.24 6.59
CA GLY A 19 28.33 -17.04 5.60
C GLY A 19 27.46 -17.99 4.75
N VAL A 20 26.17 -18.14 5.05
CA VAL A 20 25.24 -18.98 4.27
C VAL A 20 24.48 -18.14 3.26
N SER A 21 24.38 -18.59 2.00
CA SER A 21 23.58 -17.89 0.97
C SER A 21 22.10 -17.94 1.35
N VAL A 22 21.47 -16.77 1.29
CA VAL A 22 20.03 -16.56 1.49
C VAL A 22 19.36 -16.12 0.19
N ASP A 23 20.01 -16.34 -0.95
CA ASP A 23 19.47 -15.98 -2.26
C ASP A 23 18.23 -16.81 -2.59
N SER A 24 17.22 -16.15 -3.14
CA SER A 24 16.03 -16.83 -3.63
C SER A 24 16.34 -17.64 -4.89
N LEU A 25 15.96 -18.92 -4.87
CA LEU A 25 16.09 -19.84 -6.00
C LEU A 25 15.09 -19.54 -7.12
N SER A 26 13.95 -18.91 -6.81
CA SER A 26 12.91 -18.56 -7.78
C SER A 26 13.04 -17.13 -8.30
N ASN A 27 13.56 -16.21 -7.47
CA ASN A 27 13.64 -14.79 -7.76
C ASN A 27 15.08 -14.28 -7.57
N GLY A 28 15.91 -14.34 -8.61
CA GLY A 28 17.31 -13.90 -8.54
C GLY A 28 17.46 -12.46 -8.03
N GLY A 29 18.50 -12.19 -7.24
CA GLY A 29 18.78 -10.86 -6.68
C GLY A 29 17.91 -10.44 -5.49
N SER A 30 17.23 -11.41 -4.86
CA SER A 30 16.43 -11.23 -3.65
C SER A 30 16.91 -12.16 -2.54
N ALA A 31 17.01 -11.64 -1.31
CA ALA A 31 17.24 -12.44 -0.11
C ALA A 31 15.91 -12.99 0.44
N VAL A 32 15.83 -14.30 0.69
CA VAL A 32 14.65 -14.96 1.28
C VAL A 32 14.57 -14.70 2.77
N ILE A 33 15.71 -14.57 3.44
CA ILE A 33 15.82 -14.31 4.87
C ILE A 33 16.47 -12.95 5.03
N THR A 34 15.73 -12.00 5.60
CA THR A 34 16.25 -10.69 6.00
C THR A 34 16.09 -10.60 7.52
N PRO A 35 17.17 -10.63 8.30
CA PRO A 35 17.06 -10.54 9.75
C PRO A 35 16.53 -9.17 10.20
N ASN A 36 15.94 -9.13 11.40
CA ASN A 36 15.46 -7.87 11.98
C ASN A 36 16.64 -6.93 12.30
N GLN A 37 16.38 -5.63 12.35
CA GLN A 37 17.45 -4.62 12.47
C GLN A 37 18.29 -4.81 13.75
N GLU A 38 17.66 -5.27 14.83
CA GLU A 38 18.33 -5.46 16.12
C GLU A 38 19.28 -6.64 16.16
N SER A 39 19.08 -7.65 15.30
CA SER A 39 19.98 -8.81 15.24
C SER A 39 21.21 -8.61 14.34
N VAL A 40 21.26 -7.53 13.56
CA VAL A 40 22.39 -7.27 12.66
C VAL A 40 23.53 -6.63 13.45
N GLN A 41 24.69 -7.27 13.44
CA GLN A 41 25.93 -6.72 13.98
C GLN A 41 26.65 -5.88 12.92
N GLU A 42 26.79 -6.42 11.72
CA GLU A 42 27.55 -5.80 10.64
C GLU A 42 26.94 -6.15 9.29
N ILE A 43 27.00 -5.19 8.35
CA ILE A 43 26.67 -5.39 6.95
C ILE A 43 27.91 -5.04 6.12
N ILE A 44 28.42 -6.02 5.41
CA ILE A 44 29.57 -5.85 4.50
C ILE A 44 29.05 -5.87 3.08
N VAL A 45 29.31 -4.81 2.32
CA VAL A 45 28.90 -4.68 0.92
C VAL A 45 30.15 -4.59 0.05
N THR A 46 30.36 -5.60 -0.79
CA THR A 46 31.47 -5.66 -1.73
C THR A 46 30.92 -5.56 -3.15
N SER A 47 31.19 -4.43 -3.83
CA SER A 47 30.72 -4.18 -5.20
C SER A 47 31.71 -4.61 -6.28
N ALA A 48 33.02 -4.52 -6.02
CA ALA A 48 34.10 -4.90 -6.94
C ALA A 48 35.25 -5.58 -6.17
N SER A 49 36.01 -6.43 -6.86
CA SER A 49 37.19 -7.14 -6.33
C SER A 49 36.91 -8.15 -5.21
N PHE A 50 36.05 -9.13 -5.50
CA PHE A 50 35.84 -10.29 -4.63
C PHE A 50 36.96 -11.33 -4.83
N ASN A 51 37.37 -11.99 -3.75
CA ASN A 51 38.31 -13.12 -3.82
C ASN A 51 37.65 -14.33 -4.50
N ALA A 52 38.42 -15.30 -4.99
CA ALA A 52 37.88 -16.49 -5.68
C ALA A 52 36.88 -17.30 -4.82
N GLU A 53 37.00 -17.23 -3.49
CA GLU A 53 36.07 -17.84 -2.53
C GLU A 53 34.68 -17.19 -2.55
N GLN A 54 34.62 -15.92 -2.96
CA GLN A 54 33.43 -15.10 -3.10
C GLN A 54 32.97 -15.09 -4.57
N GLY A 55 33.01 -16.27 -5.21
CA GLY A 55 32.65 -16.44 -6.61
C GLY A 55 31.25 -17.04 -6.76
N ARG A 56 30.28 -16.23 -7.20
CA ARG A 56 29.01 -16.75 -7.73
C ARG A 56 28.32 -15.80 -8.70
N ASN A 57 28.28 -14.51 -8.39
CA ASN A 57 27.60 -13.52 -9.20
C ASN A 57 28.48 -12.29 -9.49
N SER A 58 28.21 -11.60 -10.60
CA SER A 58 29.00 -10.46 -11.10
C SER A 58 28.65 -9.10 -10.48
N GLY A 59 27.56 -9.02 -9.72
CA GLY A 59 27.08 -7.79 -9.04
C GLY A 59 27.64 -7.64 -7.63
N ALA A 60 26.87 -7.02 -6.74
CA ALA A 60 27.30 -6.81 -5.35
C ALA A 60 27.14 -8.08 -4.51
N GLN A 61 28.11 -8.34 -3.64
CA GLN A 61 27.99 -9.30 -2.55
C GLN A 61 27.64 -8.56 -1.26
N VAL A 62 26.50 -8.89 -0.67
CA VAL A 62 26.02 -8.33 0.59
C VAL A 62 26.06 -9.42 1.65
N GLN A 63 26.87 -9.24 2.67
CA GLN A 63 27.02 -10.18 3.77
C GLN A 63 26.49 -9.55 5.04
N VAL A 64 25.59 -10.25 5.71
CA VAL A 64 25.02 -9.83 6.99
C VAL A 64 25.57 -10.73 8.07
N ILE A 65 26.12 -10.14 9.12
CA ILE A 65 26.63 -10.84 10.30
C ILE A 65 25.65 -10.58 11.45
N SER A 66 25.15 -11.66 12.06
CA SER A 66 24.27 -11.59 13.21
C SER A 66 25.04 -11.33 14.52
N LYS A 67 24.40 -10.62 15.46
CA LYS A 67 24.94 -10.42 16.81
C LYS A 67 25.00 -11.76 17.55
N GLY A 68 26.12 -12.00 18.22
CA GLY A 68 26.29 -13.08 19.19
C GLY A 68 26.02 -12.62 20.63
N GLY A 69 25.96 -13.59 21.55
CA GLY A 69 25.96 -13.30 22.98
C GLY A 69 27.38 -13.01 23.50
N THR A 70 27.47 -12.36 24.66
CA THR A 70 28.77 -12.05 25.30
C THR A 70 28.79 -12.47 26.77
N ASN A 71 29.92 -12.30 27.44
CA ASN A 71 30.05 -12.55 28.88
C ASN A 71 29.25 -11.59 29.78
N ASN A 72 28.74 -10.50 29.22
CA ASN A 72 27.91 -9.54 29.92
C ASN A 72 26.51 -9.53 29.32
N TYR A 73 25.52 -9.29 30.17
CA TYR A 73 24.17 -9.03 29.65
C TYR A 73 24.15 -7.68 28.94
N HIS A 74 23.60 -7.66 27.74
CA HIS A 74 23.33 -6.43 26.99
C HIS A 74 22.05 -6.57 26.19
N GLY A 75 21.41 -5.45 25.92
CA GLY A 75 20.22 -5.40 25.10
C GLY A 75 20.05 -4.02 24.48
N SER A 76 19.18 -3.96 23.49
CA SER A 76 18.82 -2.72 22.81
C SER A 76 17.34 -2.76 22.45
N GLY A 77 16.78 -1.59 22.18
CA GLY A 77 15.38 -1.43 21.80
C GLY A 77 15.25 -0.38 20.71
N LEU A 78 14.30 -0.59 19.81
CA LEU A 78 14.00 0.30 18.69
C LEU A 78 12.50 0.57 18.67
N ILE A 79 12.14 1.82 18.36
CA ILE A 79 10.78 2.19 17.98
C ILE A 79 10.85 3.14 16.79
N LYS A 80 10.16 2.79 15.72
CA LYS A 80 9.87 3.67 14.58
C LYS A 80 8.37 3.94 14.53
N PHE A 81 8.03 5.20 14.35
CA PHE A 81 6.66 5.67 14.35
C PHE A 81 6.46 6.62 13.17
N ASN A 82 5.47 6.35 12.34
CA ASN A 82 5.00 7.27 11.30
C ASN A 82 3.48 7.37 11.34
N ASP A 83 2.96 8.59 11.30
CA ASP A 83 1.51 8.83 11.25
C ASP A 83 1.19 9.92 10.23
N GLN A 84 -0.04 9.93 9.72
CA GLN A 84 -0.53 10.93 8.79
C GLN A 84 -0.39 12.35 9.35
N GLY A 85 -0.57 12.53 10.67
CA GLY A 85 -0.39 13.81 11.35
C GLY A 85 1.03 14.38 11.23
N LEU A 86 2.04 13.52 11.06
CA LEU A 86 3.45 13.90 10.92
C LEU A 86 3.87 14.12 9.47
N ASN A 87 3.02 13.78 8.50
CA ASN A 87 3.34 13.84 7.07
C ASN A 87 2.85 15.14 6.43
N ALA A 88 3.66 15.68 5.52
CA ALA A 88 3.25 16.77 4.65
C ALA A 88 2.24 16.30 3.60
N PHE A 89 1.47 17.24 3.05
CA PHE A 89 0.65 16.96 1.87
C PHE A 89 1.53 16.65 0.67
N ASN A 90 1.12 15.69 -0.15
CA ASN A 90 1.84 15.40 -1.39
C ASN A 90 1.68 16.57 -2.37
N LYS A 91 2.79 16.97 -3.01
CA LYS A 91 2.86 18.10 -3.95
C LYS A 91 2.38 17.74 -5.36
N PHE A 92 2.36 16.46 -5.72
CA PHE A 92 2.16 16.01 -7.10
C PHE A 92 0.79 15.32 -7.28
N TYR A 93 -0.27 16.10 -7.51
CA TYR A 93 -1.60 15.61 -7.91
C TYR A 93 -1.96 15.99 -9.36
N GLY A 94 -1.04 15.73 -10.30
CA GLY A 94 -1.31 15.74 -11.75
C GLY A 94 -1.05 17.07 -12.47
N PRO A 95 -0.81 17.04 -13.79
CA PRO A 95 -0.75 18.25 -14.62
C PRO A 95 -2.13 18.92 -14.70
N THR A 96 -2.07 20.24 -14.84
CA THR A 96 -3.12 21.27 -14.85
C THR A 96 -4.36 21.05 -15.75
N THR A 97 -5.32 21.98 -15.55
CA THR A 97 -6.43 22.42 -16.42
C THR A 97 -7.76 21.68 -16.33
N GLY A 98 -8.44 21.87 -15.21
CA GLY A 98 -9.89 21.68 -15.11
C GLY A 98 -10.39 22.40 -13.87
N THR A 99 -10.91 23.62 -14.03
CA THR A 99 -11.57 24.34 -12.94
C THR A 99 -12.87 23.61 -12.60
N LEU A 100 -12.86 22.74 -11.60
CA LEU A 100 -14.10 22.29 -10.98
C LEU A 100 -14.61 23.42 -10.06
N PRO A 101 -15.89 23.82 -10.14
CA PRO A 101 -16.38 25.04 -9.50
C PRO A 101 -16.36 24.99 -7.97
N THR A 102 -16.39 23.81 -7.34
CA THR A 102 -16.22 23.64 -5.89
C THR A 102 -15.91 22.15 -5.61
N ILE A 103 -14.88 21.84 -4.81
CA ILE A 103 -14.70 20.50 -4.21
C ILE A 103 -14.88 20.65 -2.71
N THR A 104 -15.87 19.97 -2.14
CA THR A 104 -16.09 19.91 -0.70
C THR A 104 -15.22 18.80 -0.11
N CYS A 105 -14.15 19.16 0.59
CA CYS A 105 -13.33 18.21 1.32
C CYS A 105 -13.81 18.11 2.78
N GLU A 106 -13.59 16.95 3.39
CA GLU A 106 -13.97 16.56 4.76
C GLU A 106 -13.36 17.45 5.89
N SER A 107 -12.57 18.49 5.55
CA SER A 107 -11.86 19.33 6.53
C SER A 107 -11.84 20.83 6.20
N GLY A 108 -12.83 21.33 5.46
CA GLY A 108 -13.00 22.76 5.14
C GLY A 108 -12.87 23.09 3.65
N THR A 109 -13.17 24.34 3.31
CA THR A 109 -13.10 24.86 1.94
C THR A 109 -11.64 25.13 1.55
N PHE A 110 -11.10 24.38 0.60
CA PHE A 110 -9.75 24.58 0.05
C PHE A 110 -9.80 25.34 -1.28
N THR A 111 -8.88 26.29 -1.49
CA THR A 111 -8.69 26.96 -2.79
C THR A 111 -8.12 25.96 -3.80
N ILE A 112 -8.85 25.77 -4.90
CA ILE A 112 -8.69 24.65 -5.83
C ILE A 112 -7.49 24.86 -6.75
N VAL A 113 -6.56 23.89 -6.76
CA VAL A 113 -5.52 23.73 -7.78
C VAL A 113 -5.50 22.32 -8.40
N ALA A 114 -6.44 21.43 -8.01
CA ALA A 114 -6.50 20.03 -8.43
C ALA A 114 -7.94 19.48 -8.46
N SER A 115 -8.18 18.41 -9.23
CA SER A 115 -9.48 17.73 -9.36
C SER A 115 -9.84 16.80 -8.19
N HIS A 116 -8.95 16.62 -7.21
CA HIS A 116 -9.13 15.75 -6.05
C HIS A 116 -8.61 16.44 -4.77
N CYS A 117 -9.11 16.06 -3.59
CA CYS A 117 -8.63 16.62 -2.33
C CYS A 117 -7.13 16.28 -2.09
N PRO A 118 -6.31 17.23 -1.61
CA PRO A 118 -4.92 16.94 -1.24
C PRO A 118 -4.87 15.83 -0.18
N THR A 119 -4.08 14.79 -0.40
CA THR A 119 -3.87 13.73 0.60
C THR A 119 -2.48 13.82 1.21
N ARG A 120 -2.39 13.42 2.48
CA ARG A 120 -1.12 13.14 3.15
C ARG A 120 -0.83 11.66 3.01
N ASN A 121 0.44 11.27 3.10
CA ASN A 121 0.77 9.86 3.28
C ASN A 121 0.11 9.40 4.59
N ASP A 122 -0.84 8.47 4.49
CA ASP A 122 -1.65 7.97 5.60
C ASP A 122 -1.18 6.59 6.08
N GLN A 123 0.00 6.16 5.64
CA GLN A 123 0.65 4.95 6.13
C GLN A 123 1.02 5.10 7.60
N LYS A 124 0.13 4.63 8.47
CA LYS A 124 0.42 4.44 9.90
C LYS A 124 1.36 3.26 10.01
N TYR A 125 2.59 3.54 10.40
CA TYR A 125 3.64 2.56 10.56
C TYR A 125 4.11 2.57 12.01
N ARG A 126 4.11 1.40 12.63
CA ARG A 126 4.62 1.14 13.98
C ARG A 126 5.54 -0.06 13.86
N ASP A 127 6.83 0.17 13.98
CA ASP A 127 7.83 -0.89 14.01
C ASP A 127 8.54 -0.77 15.36
N PHE A 128 8.50 -1.83 16.14
CA PHE A 128 9.10 -1.86 17.46
C PHE A 128 9.85 -3.18 17.62
N GLY A 129 10.98 -3.12 18.28
CA GLY A 129 11.82 -4.28 18.45
C GLY A 129 12.76 -4.13 19.61
N GLY A 130 13.40 -5.24 19.94
CA GLY A 130 14.46 -5.27 20.93
C GLY A 130 15.28 -6.54 20.84
N SER A 131 16.44 -6.48 21.47
CA SER A 131 17.34 -7.61 21.60
C SER A 131 17.87 -7.75 23.01
N LEU A 132 18.23 -8.98 23.36
CA LEU A 132 18.89 -9.35 24.60
C LEU A 132 19.91 -10.45 24.32
N GLY A 133 21.13 -10.27 24.81
CA GLY A 133 22.19 -11.27 24.75
C GLY A 133 22.98 -11.32 26.05
N GLY A 134 23.66 -12.44 26.27
CA GLY A 134 24.47 -12.67 27.46
C GLY A 134 24.93 -14.12 27.62
N PRO A 135 25.57 -14.46 28.76
CA PRO A 135 26.05 -15.81 29.01
C PRO A 135 24.92 -16.71 29.51
N ILE A 136 24.85 -17.93 28.98
CA ILE A 136 24.21 -19.08 29.65
C ILE A 136 25.21 -19.69 30.64
N LEU A 137 26.44 -19.93 30.18
CA LEU A 137 27.60 -20.33 30.97
C LEU A 137 28.75 -19.39 30.65
N LYS A 138 29.23 -18.63 31.63
CA LYS A 138 30.33 -17.67 31.43
C LYS A 138 31.54 -18.36 30.76
N ASP A 139 32.14 -17.65 29.82
CA ASP A 139 33.30 -18.05 29.01
C ASP A 139 33.08 -19.25 28.08
N LYS A 140 31.89 -19.88 28.08
CA LYS A 140 31.65 -21.13 27.34
C LYS A 140 30.39 -21.13 26.49
N LEU A 141 29.26 -20.64 26.98
CA LEU A 141 27.98 -20.75 26.30
C LEU A 141 27.22 -19.43 26.38
N PHE A 142 26.84 -18.89 25.24
CA PHE A 142 26.21 -17.57 25.11
C PHE A 142 24.90 -17.67 24.34
N PHE A 143 23.96 -16.79 24.65
CA PHE A 143 22.72 -16.65 23.91
C PHE A 143 22.54 -15.24 23.38
N PHE A 144 21.81 -15.13 22.29
CA PHE A 144 21.29 -13.89 21.77
C PHE A 144 19.87 -14.12 21.24
N PHE A 145 18.98 -13.17 21.50
CA PHE A 145 17.62 -13.17 21.00
C PHE A 145 17.19 -11.77 20.61
N SER A 146 16.45 -11.66 19.50
CA SER A 146 15.79 -10.42 19.12
C SER A 146 14.37 -10.67 18.62
N TYR A 147 13.54 -9.65 18.79
CA TYR A 147 12.17 -9.59 18.32
C TYR A 147 11.92 -8.26 17.60
N GLU A 148 11.20 -8.31 16.49
CA GLU A 148 10.68 -7.12 15.79
C GLU A 148 9.20 -7.36 15.45
N GLY A 149 8.37 -6.37 15.77
CA GLY A 149 6.94 -6.35 15.51
C GLY A 149 6.59 -5.17 14.62
N LEU A 150 6.06 -5.46 13.44
CA LEU A 150 5.55 -4.48 12.50
C LEU A 150 4.03 -4.46 12.56
N ARG A 151 3.46 -3.27 12.75
CA ARG A 151 2.03 -2.99 12.59
C ARG A 151 1.89 -1.84 11.61
N GLN A 152 1.25 -2.10 10.49
CA GLN A 152 1.05 -1.13 9.43
C GLN A 152 -0.42 -1.06 9.03
N SER A 153 -0.94 0.15 8.88
CA SER A 153 -2.26 0.37 8.27
C SER A 153 -2.24 1.61 7.42
N ASN A 154 -2.91 1.58 6.28
CA ASN A 154 -3.03 2.70 5.36
C ASN A 154 -4.40 2.68 4.69
N THR A 155 -4.81 3.77 4.07
CA THR A 155 -6.04 3.84 3.28
C THR A 155 -5.67 4.04 1.83
N VAL A 156 -6.01 3.08 0.99
CA VAL A 156 -5.86 3.23 -0.45
C VAL A 156 -7.02 4.08 -0.95
N THR A 157 -6.72 5.23 -1.55
CA THR A 157 -7.71 6.01 -2.27
C THR A 157 -7.80 5.51 -3.71
N LYS A 158 -8.95 4.93 -4.09
CA LYS A 158 -9.26 4.63 -5.49
C LYS A 158 -9.94 5.85 -6.09
N ARG A 159 -9.37 6.41 -7.15
CA ARG A 159 -9.90 7.62 -7.78
C ARG A 159 -10.79 7.31 -8.96
N ASP A 160 -11.71 8.23 -9.23
CA ASP A 160 -12.58 8.23 -10.39
C ASP A 160 -13.36 6.91 -10.57
N VAL A 161 -13.82 6.34 -9.45
CA VAL A 161 -14.62 5.12 -9.43
C VAL A 161 -16.05 5.46 -9.82
N LYS A 162 -16.57 4.75 -10.82
CA LYS A 162 -17.98 4.83 -11.23
C LYS A 162 -18.80 3.88 -10.35
N LEU A 163 -19.84 4.40 -9.71
CA LEU A 163 -20.79 3.65 -8.89
C LEU A 163 -22.16 4.34 -8.89
N GLU A 164 -23.17 3.59 -8.50
CA GLU A 164 -24.55 4.05 -8.37
C GLU A 164 -24.67 5.20 -7.37
N THR A 165 -25.44 6.24 -7.68
CA THR A 165 -25.56 7.37 -6.74
C THR A 165 -26.34 6.97 -5.49
N PRO A 166 -26.08 7.60 -4.33
CA PRO A 166 -26.90 7.41 -3.13
C PRO A 166 -28.38 7.75 -3.34
N ALA A 167 -28.71 8.59 -4.31
CA ALA A 167 -30.09 8.92 -4.66
C ALA A 167 -30.76 7.74 -5.40
N PHE A 168 -30.06 7.14 -6.36
CA PHE A 168 -30.53 5.96 -7.08
C PHE A 168 -30.73 4.75 -6.14
N GLU A 169 -29.76 4.49 -5.25
CA GLU A 169 -29.88 3.41 -4.26
C GLU A 169 -31.17 3.56 -3.42
N LYS A 170 -31.44 4.77 -2.92
CA LYS A 170 -32.66 5.08 -2.14
C LYS A 170 -33.93 4.90 -2.98
N TYR A 171 -33.91 5.36 -4.22
CA TYR A 171 -35.04 5.20 -5.14
C TYR A 171 -35.36 3.73 -5.36
N VAL A 172 -34.37 2.88 -5.65
CA VAL A 172 -34.56 1.43 -5.85
C VAL A 172 -35.13 0.76 -4.60
N ILE A 173 -34.62 1.10 -3.41
CA ILE A 173 -35.13 0.59 -2.14
C ILE A 173 -36.61 0.96 -1.93
N GLN A 174 -37.00 2.19 -2.31
CA GLN A 174 -38.38 2.68 -2.14
C GLN A 174 -39.35 2.13 -3.19
N ALA A 175 -38.95 2.16 -4.46
CA ALA A 175 -39.80 1.78 -5.59
C ALA A 175 -39.99 0.25 -5.67
N ASN A 176 -38.95 -0.53 -5.36
CA ASN A 176 -38.96 -1.98 -5.48
C ASN A 176 -38.24 -2.68 -4.30
N PRO A 177 -38.80 -2.62 -3.08
CA PRO A 177 -38.14 -3.12 -1.86
C PRO A 177 -37.84 -4.62 -1.88
N ASN A 178 -38.60 -5.41 -2.65
CA ASN A 178 -38.42 -6.86 -2.75
C ASN A 178 -37.38 -7.30 -3.82
N SER A 179 -36.83 -6.36 -4.59
CA SER A 179 -35.85 -6.64 -5.63
C SER A 179 -34.50 -7.11 -5.04
N LEU A 180 -33.72 -7.86 -5.83
CA LEU A 180 -32.36 -8.23 -5.43
C LEU A 180 -31.47 -6.99 -5.23
N ALA A 181 -31.63 -5.97 -6.09
CA ALA A 181 -30.89 -4.71 -5.97
C ALA A 181 -31.18 -3.98 -4.65
N ALA A 182 -32.46 -3.86 -4.25
CA ALA A 182 -32.82 -3.28 -2.95
C ALA A 182 -32.23 -4.06 -1.77
N LYS A 183 -32.18 -5.40 -1.85
CA LYS A 183 -31.53 -6.24 -0.82
C LYS A 183 -30.03 -6.02 -0.77
N ILE A 184 -29.37 -5.88 -1.93
CA ILE A 184 -27.94 -5.54 -2.00
C ILE A 184 -27.72 -4.17 -1.35
N PHE A 185 -28.35 -3.10 -1.84
CA PHE A 185 -28.15 -1.74 -1.30
C PHE A 185 -28.49 -1.58 0.19
N SER A 186 -29.41 -2.40 0.73
CA SER A 186 -29.72 -2.41 2.17
C SER A 186 -28.82 -3.32 3.01
N THR A 187 -27.90 -4.08 2.42
CA THR A 187 -27.00 -4.97 3.14
C THR A 187 -25.97 -4.17 3.95
N SER A 188 -25.91 -4.42 5.25
CA SER A 188 -24.93 -3.77 6.12
C SER A 188 -23.50 -4.11 5.70
N GLY A 189 -22.64 -3.10 5.59
CA GLY A 189 -21.20 -3.27 5.35
C GLY A 189 -20.76 -3.31 3.88
N ILE A 190 -21.69 -3.25 2.92
CA ILE A 190 -21.33 -3.20 1.49
C ILE A 190 -21.29 -1.78 0.90
N ALA A 191 -21.84 -0.80 1.62
CA ALA A 191 -21.88 0.58 1.15
C ALA A 191 -20.46 1.10 0.85
N PRO A 192 -20.24 1.76 -0.31
CA PRO A 192 -18.93 2.26 -0.67
C PRO A 192 -18.47 3.35 0.30
N ARG A 193 -17.18 3.33 0.65
CA ARG A 193 -16.55 4.35 1.52
C ARG A 193 -16.18 5.57 0.67
N ILE A 194 -17.18 6.34 0.26
CA ILE A 194 -17.02 7.55 -0.55
C ILE A 194 -16.26 8.60 0.27
N SER A 195 -15.15 9.11 -0.29
CA SER A 195 -14.33 10.17 0.30
C SER A 195 -14.52 11.51 -0.38
N THR A 196 -14.77 11.52 -1.70
CA THR A 196 -15.00 12.73 -2.49
C THR A 196 -16.03 12.40 -3.56
N THR A 197 -17.04 13.24 -3.72
CA THR A 197 -17.90 13.23 -4.91
C THR A 197 -17.27 14.13 -5.96
N THR A 198 -16.70 13.53 -7.00
CA THR A 198 -16.04 14.28 -8.08
C THR A 198 -17.07 14.81 -9.06
N LYS A 199 -18.06 13.98 -9.40
CA LYS A 199 -19.08 14.32 -10.39
C LYS A 199 -20.32 13.43 -10.24
N GLU A 200 -21.44 14.03 -9.90
CA GLU A 200 -22.76 13.49 -10.16
C GLU A 200 -23.38 14.41 -11.21
N VAL A 201 -23.73 13.88 -12.38
CA VAL A 201 -24.42 14.69 -13.40
C VAL A 201 -25.80 14.13 -13.57
N ASP A 202 -26.78 14.94 -13.21
CA ASP A 202 -28.07 14.93 -13.88
C ASP A 202 -27.82 15.46 -15.31
N CYS A 203 -27.50 14.57 -16.25
CA CYS A 203 -27.13 15.00 -17.59
C CYS A 203 -28.35 15.12 -18.52
N CYS A 204 -29.53 15.37 -17.94
CA CYS A 204 -30.85 15.52 -18.54
C CYS A 204 -31.77 14.32 -18.28
N SER A 205 -33.00 14.66 -17.90
CA SER A 205 -34.21 13.83 -18.08
C SER A 205 -34.20 13.11 -19.42
N LEU A 206 -34.79 11.91 -19.47
CA LEU A 206 -34.98 11.12 -20.69
C LEU A 206 -35.09 11.99 -21.95
N ILE A 207 -34.12 11.83 -22.86
CA ILE A 207 -34.20 12.45 -24.18
C ILE A 207 -35.33 11.74 -24.91
N THR A 208 -36.49 12.38 -25.00
CA THR A 208 -37.70 11.80 -25.61
C THR A 208 -37.83 12.14 -27.09
N ASN A 209 -37.02 13.06 -27.60
CA ASN A 209 -37.02 13.47 -29.00
C ASN A 209 -36.13 12.55 -29.85
N PRO A 210 -36.67 11.75 -30.78
CA PRO A 210 -35.88 10.86 -31.64
C PRO A 210 -34.92 11.58 -32.60
N SER A 211 -35.08 12.90 -32.73
CA SER A 211 -34.25 13.75 -33.59
C SER A 211 -32.97 14.25 -32.91
N ASP A 212 -32.83 14.06 -31.60
CA ASP A 212 -31.63 14.46 -30.86
C ASP A 212 -30.49 13.46 -31.15
N PRO A 213 -29.28 13.91 -31.50
CA PRO A 213 -28.15 13.03 -31.76
C PRO A 213 -27.71 12.17 -30.55
N ASN A 214 -28.16 12.51 -29.34
CA ASN A 214 -27.96 11.74 -28.12
C ASN A 214 -29.19 10.90 -27.73
N PHE A 215 -30.24 10.85 -28.55
CA PHE A 215 -31.39 9.97 -28.34
C PHE A 215 -30.98 8.51 -28.49
N HIS A 216 -31.30 7.71 -27.47
CA HIS A 216 -31.16 6.27 -27.50
C HIS A 216 -32.49 5.62 -27.14
N GLN A 217 -32.87 4.58 -27.89
CA GLN A 217 -34.06 3.80 -27.56
C GLN A 217 -33.88 3.08 -26.22
N LEU A 218 -34.95 3.01 -25.42
CA LEU A 218 -34.98 2.26 -24.17
C LEU A 218 -34.48 0.82 -24.38
N GLY A 219 -33.53 0.38 -23.54
CA GLY A 219 -32.94 -0.96 -23.61
C GLY A 219 -31.72 -1.12 -24.53
N GLN A 220 -31.23 -0.04 -25.16
CA GLN A 220 -29.93 -0.07 -25.85
C GLN A 220 -28.78 0.21 -24.88
N TRP A 221 -27.78 -0.69 -24.88
CA TRP A 221 -26.57 -0.55 -24.08
C TRP A 221 -25.69 0.58 -24.64
N TYR A 222 -25.49 1.65 -23.87
CA TYR A 222 -24.53 2.72 -24.17
C TYR A 222 -23.21 2.48 -23.42
N GLN A 223 -22.09 2.57 -24.14
CA GLN A 223 -20.75 2.39 -23.57
C GLN A 223 -20.09 3.77 -23.36
N PRO A 224 -19.96 4.27 -22.11
CA PRO A 224 -19.37 5.57 -21.86
C PRO A 224 -17.85 5.53 -22.11
N GLY A 225 -17.35 6.21 -23.16
CA GLY A 225 -15.90 6.35 -23.31
C GLY A 225 -15.26 6.89 -24.60
N VAL A 226 -15.98 7.24 -25.69
CA VAL A 226 -15.30 7.61 -26.95
C VAL A 226 -15.81 8.87 -27.68
N GLY A 227 -16.68 9.69 -27.09
CA GLY A 227 -17.12 10.93 -27.74
C GLY A 227 -17.72 11.97 -26.80
N ILE A 228 -17.64 13.24 -27.20
CA ILE A 228 -18.13 14.41 -26.45
C ILE A 228 -19.67 14.34 -26.42
N GLY A 229 -20.25 14.11 -25.24
CA GLY A 229 -21.67 13.83 -25.03
C GLY A 229 -21.85 12.89 -23.84
N GLN A 230 -21.55 13.40 -22.65
CA GLN A 230 -21.61 12.64 -21.41
C GLN A 230 -23.07 12.45 -20.99
N ALA A 231 -23.65 11.29 -21.33
CA ALA A 231 -24.97 10.95 -20.82
C ALA A 231 -25.06 9.54 -20.22
N VAL A 232 -25.32 9.50 -18.91
CA VAL A 232 -26.35 8.59 -18.40
C VAL A 232 -27.57 9.43 -18.14
N GLY A 233 -28.56 9.28 -19.01
CA GLY A 233 -29.87 9.78 -18.66
C GLY A 233 -30.24 9.22 -17.28
N ASN A 234 -30.79 10.09 -16.44
CA ASN A 234 -31.63 9.63 -15.35
C ASN A 234 -32.65 8.65 -15.95
N GLY A 235 -33.03 7.62 -15.20
CA GLY A 235 -34.24 6.89 -15.54
C GLY A 235 -35.44 7.84 -15.74
N PRO A 236 -36.60 7.33 -16.17
CA PRO A 236 -37.84 8.12 -16.25
C PRO A 236 -38.24 8.82 -14.94
N ASP A 237 -37.54 8.51 -13.85
CA ASP A 237 -37.74 8.95 -12.47
C ASP A 237 -37.00 10.26 -12.11
N GLY A 238 -36.16 10.79 -12.99
CA GLY A 238 -35.39 12.02 -12.72
C GLY A 238 -34.33 11.87 -11.62
N THR A 239 -33.97 10.63 -11.27
CA THR A 239 -32.89 10.34 -10.31
C THR A 239 -31.60 10.04 -11.07
N THR A 240 -30.48 10.65 -10.67
CA THR A 240 -29.18 10.37 -11.30
C THR A 240 -28.71 8.96 -10.96
N ASP A 241 -28.48 8.12 -11.96
CA ASP A 241 -28.20 6.69 -11.74
C ASP A 241 -26.76 6.41 -11.29
N TRP A 242 -25.74 7.06 -11.87
CA TRP A 242 -24.34 6.92 -11.45
C TRP A 242 -23.59 8.23 -11.29
N GLY A 243 -22.56 8.18 -10.45
CA GLY A 243 -21.60 9.24 -10.24
C GLY A 243 -20.16 8.73 -10.31
N ILE A 244 -19.22 9.67 -10.27
CA ILE A 244 -17.79 9.44 -10.18
C ILE A 244 -17.32 9.89 -8.81
N TYR A 245 -16.69 8.98 -8.08
CA TYR A 245 -16.29 9.18 -6.69
C TYR A 245 -14.88 8.69 -6.44
N ASP A 246 -14.24 9.30 -5.44
CA ASP A 246 -13.06 8.72 -4.82
C ASP A 246 -13.50 7.81 -3.65
N LEU A 247 -12.97 6.59 -3.61
CA LEU A 247 -13.23 5.62 -2.54
C LEU A 247 -12.03 5.46 -1.62
N ARG A 248 -12.26 5.34 -0.32
CA ARG A 248 -11.25 5.01 0.70
C ARG A 248 -11.34 3.55 1.13
N VAL A 249 -10.34 2.76 0.78
CA VAL A 249 -10.25 1.35 1.15
C VAL A 249 -9.19 1.19 2.25
N PRO A 250 -9.59 0.93 3.52
CA PRO A 250 -8.62 0.68 4.57
C PRO A 250 -7.91 -0.65 4.33
N ASN A 251 -6.62 -0.66 4.61
CA ASN A 251 -5.75 -1.82 4.52
C ASN A 251 -4.90 -1.89 5.78
N SER A 252 -4.69 -3.10 6.30
CA SER A 252 -3.84 -3.34 7.46
C SER A 252 -3.02 -4.60 7.27
N SER A 253 -1.76 -4.54 7.67
CA SER A 253 -0.83 -5.66 7.69
C SER A 253 -0.05 -5.66 9.01
N SER A 254 0.22 -6.85 9.52
CA SER A 254 1.05 -7.05 10.70
C SER A 254 2.01 -8.19 10.46
N GLY A 255 3.21 -8.07 10.99
CA GLY A 255 4.23 -9.11 10.96
C GLY A 255 5.03 -9.12 12.25
N ASP A 256 5.48 -10.32 12.63
CA ASP A 256 6.34 -10.54 13.78
C ASP A 256 7.52 -11.39 13.33
N GLN A 257 8.74 -10.99 13.72
CA GLN A 257 9.97 -11.70 13.39
C GLN A 257 10.79 -11.94 14.65
N PHE A 258 11.40 -13.12 14.74
CA PHE A 258 12.23 -13.54 15.86
C PHE A 258 13.53 -14.13 15.34
N ASN A 259 14.65 -13.70 15.90
CA ASN A 259 15.96 -14.27 15.60
C ASN A 259 16.63 -14.71 16.90
N GLY A 260 17.01 -15.98 16.98
CA GLY A 260 17.68 -16.57 18.14
C GLY A 260 18.97 -17.25 17.74
N ARG A 261 19.99 -17.13 18.58
CA ARG A 261 21.32 -17.73 18.37
C ARG A 261 21.89 -18.21 19.69
N VAL A 262 22.61 -19.33 19.64
CA VAL A 262 23.39 -19.87 20.77
C VAL A 262 24.79 -20.19 20.28
N ASP A 263 25.79 -19.67 20.99
CA ASP A 263 27.21 -19.82 20.65
C ASP A 263 27.94 -20.57 21.76
N TYR A 264 28.75 -21.56 21.39
CA TYR A 264 29.57 -22.33 22.32
C TYR A 264 31.06 -22.19 22.01
N ASN A 265 31.84 -21.78 22.99
CA ASN A 265 33.30 -21.73 22.94
C ASN A 265 33.89 -22.96 23.65
N LYS A 266 34.66 -23.77 22.91
CA LYS A 266 35.32 -24.95 23.45
C LYS A 266 36.48 -24.63 24.41
N GLY A 267 36.96 -23.39 24.43
CA GLY A 267 38.25 -23.04 25.02
C GLY A 267 39.39 -23.62 24.17
N LEU A 268 40.50 -22.88 24.09
CA LEU A 268 41.79 -23.44 23.68
C LEU A 268 42.47 -24.04 24.91
#